data_AF-A0A3D0UTR6-F1
#
_entry.id   AF-A0A3D0UTR6-F1
#
_cell.length_a   1.000
_cell.length_b   1.000
_cell.length_c   1.000
_cell.angle_alpha   90.00
_cell.angle_beta   90.00
_cell.angle_gamma   90.00
#
_symmetry.space_group_name_H-M   'P 1'
#
loop_
_entity.id
_entity.type
_entity.pdbx_description
1 polymer ?
#
loop_
_entity_poly.entity_id
_entity_poly.type
_entity_poly.pdbx_seq_one_letter_code
_entity_poly.pdbx_strand_id
1 'polypeptide(L)' 'MGKPMKVINYGRRRFTFRKGKKINTSTSITERSLQGEDEEAFTERLMKKFGNQQGTIEIVFKGGQPDYAIITLEQEM' A
#
# COMPACT_ATOMS: atom_id res chain seq x y z
N MET A 1 -16.96 15.87 23.60
CA MET A 1 -16.04 16.09 22.45
C MET A 1 -15.27 14.81 22.21
N GLY A 2 -15.54 14.09 21.12
CA GLY A 2 -14.83 12.86 20.78
C GLY A 2 -13.38 13.16 20.38
N LYS A 3 -12.42 12.40 20.91
CA LYS A 3 -11.00 12.54 20.52
C LYS A 3 -10.88 12.27 19.01
N PRO A 4 -10.09 13.06 18.25
CA PRO A 4 -9.85 12.76 16.85
C PRO A 4 -9.27 11.34 16.75
N MET A 5 -9.93 10.48 15.98
CA MET A 5 -9.49 9.11 15.74
C MET A 5 -8.11 9.18 15.08
N LYS A 6 -7.07 8.82 15.83
CA LYS A 6 -5.69 8.86 15.35
C LYS A 6 -5.59 7.80 14.26
N VAL A 7 -5.40 8.21 13.01
CA VAL A 7 -5.20 7.28 11.89
C VAL A 7 -3.92 6.49 12.17
N ILE A 8 -4.07 5.21 12.52
CA ILE A 8 -2.95 4.31 12.71
C ILE A 8 -2.55 3.80 11.32
N ASN A 9 -1.50 4.38 10.76
CA ASN A 9 -0.93 3.92 9.49
C ASN A 9 -0.15 2.62 9.74
N TYR A 10 -0.75 1.49 9.37
CA TYR A 10 -0.04 0.21 9.33
C TYR A 10 0.78 0.14 8.03
N GLY A 11 2.04 -0.27 8.13
CA GLY A 11 2.91 -0.37 6.96
C GLY A 11 4.10 -1.29 7.21
N ARG A 12 4.70 -1.81 6.14
CA ARG A 12 5.94 -2.59 6.17
C ARG A 12 7.01 -1.79 5.45
N ARG A 13 8.19 -1.62 6.07
CA ARG A 13 9.30 -0.92 5.42
C ARG A 13 10.33 -1.93 4.94
N ARG A 14 10.41 -2.12 3.62
CA ARG A 14 11.49 -2.89 2.99
C ARG A 14 12.63 -1.95 2.65
N PHE A 15 13.86 -2.33 2.98
CA PHE A 15 15.06 -1.62 2.53
C PHE A 15 16.05 -2.62 1.99
N THR A 16 16.86 -2.17 1.04
CA THR A 16 18.01 -2.92 0.56
C THR A 16 19.23 -2.47 1.37
N PHE A 17 20.26 -3.29 1.52
CA PHE A 17 21.48 -2.89 2.22
C PHE A 17 22.71 -3.34 1.45
N ARG A 18 23.78 -2.54 1.49
CA ARG A 18 25.07 -2.88 0.90
C ARG A 18 26.18 -2.36 1.80
N LYS A 19 27.17 -3.23 2.09
CA LYS A 19 28.31 -2.91 2.99
C LYS A 19 27.85 -2.33 4.35
N GLY A 20 26.79 -2.90 4.93
CA GLY A 20 26.25 -2.45 6.22
C GLY A 20 25.51 -1.11 6.20
N LYS A 21 25.36 -0.47 5.03
CA LYS A 21 24.58 0.76 4.87
C LYS A 21 23.22 0.46 4.27
N LYS A 22 22.19 1.08 4.84
CA LYS A 22 20.83 1.05 4.35
C LYS A 22 20.74 1.82 3.03
N ILE A 23 20.15 1.19 2.03
CA ILE A 23 19.74 1.78 0.75
C ILE A 23 18.21 1.77 0.78
N ASN A 24 17.63 2.95 0.94
CA ASN A 24 16.18 3.12 0.84
C ASN A 24 15.80 3.00 -0.64
N THR A 25 15.45 1.81 -1.10
CA THR A 25 15.04 1.58 -2.49
C THR A 25 13.52 1.50 -2.65
N SER A 26 12.77 1.33 -1.55
CA SER A 26 11.33 1.14 -1.63
C SER A 26 10.58 1.47 -0.33
N THR A 27 9.31 1.83 -0.45
CA THR A 27 8.35 1.95 0.66
C THR A 27 7.15 1.05 0.41
N SER A 28 6.72 0.24 1.38
CA SER A 28 5.49 -0.56 1.26
C SER A 28 4.36 -0.02 2.12
N ILE A 29 3.17 0.07 1.52
CA ILE A 29 1.93 0.60 2.10
C ILE A 29 0.89 -0.51 2.03
N THR A 30 0.09 -0.67 3.09
CA THR A 30 -1.05 -1.59 3.07
C THR A 30 -2.33 -0.77 3.06
N GLU A 31 -3.22 -1.06 2.11
CA GLU A 31 -4.49 -0.37 1.95
C GLU A 31 -5.62 -1.40 1.93
N ARG A 32 -6.63 -1.25 2.78
CA ARG A 32 -7.79 -2.17 2.79
C ARG A 32 -8.80 -1.78 1.71
N SER A 33 -9.55 -2.77 1.24
CA SER A 33 -10.78 -2.51 0.49
C SER A 33 -11.81 -1.82 1.39
N LEU A 34 -12.70 -1.05 0.78
CA LEU A 34 -13.86 -0.49 1.45
C LEU A 34 -14.98 -1.54 1.51
N GLN A 35 -15.93 -1.33 2.42
CA GLN A 35 -17.08 -2.23 2.54
C GLN A 35 -17.90 -2.23 1.24
N GLY A 36 -18.06 -3.40 0.63
CA GLY A 36 -18.82 -3.57 -0.63
C GLY A 36 -18.09 -3.07 -1.88
N GLU A 37 -16.81 -2.73 -1.76
CA GLU A 37 -15.97 -2.41 -2.91
C GLU A 37 -15.63 -3.69 -3.67
N ASP A 38 -15.92 -3.71 -4.97
CA ASP A 38 -15.52 -4.78 -5.87
C ASP A 38 -14.07 -4.60 -6.35
N GLU A 39 -13.56 -5.58 -7.10
CA GLU A 39 -12.19 -5.58 -7.58
C GLU A 39 -11.86 -4.37 -8.47
N GLU A 40 -12.78 -4.00 -9.35
CA GLU A 40 -12.59 -2.92 -10.31
C GLU A 40 -12.52 -1.58 -9.59
N ALA A 41 -13.51 -1.29 -8.72
CA ALA A 41 -13.54 -0.08 -7.91
C ALA A 41 -12.32 0.01 -6.97
N PHE A 42 -11.90 -1.10 -6.36
CA PHE A 42 -10.72 -1.12 -5.51
C PHE A 42 -9.45 -0.80 -6.29
N THR A 43 -9.30 -1.41 -7.47
CA THR A 43 -8.15 -1.20 -8.35
C THR A 43 -8.09 0.25 -8.84
N GLU A 44 -9.21 0.81 -9.32
CA GLU A 44 -9.27 2.20 -9.76
C GLU A 44 -8.88 3.18 -8.65
N ARG A 45 -9.36 2.95 -7.42
CA ARG A 45 -9.01 3.80 -6.27
C ARG A 45 -7.51 3.74 -5.97
N LEU A 46 -6.91 2.56 -6.00
CA LEU A 46 -5.47 2.39 -5.80
C LEU A 46 -4.67 3.06 -6.91
N MET A 47 -5.08 2.90 -8.18
CA MET A 47 -4.43 3.53 -9.33
C MET A 47 -4.56 5.05 -9.30
N LYS A 48 -5.70 5.60 -8.88
CA LYS A 48 -5.87 7.04 -8.68
C LYS A 48 -4.93 7.60 -7.61
N LYS A 49 -4.63 6.80 -6.59
CA LYS A 49 -3.82 7.22 -5.44
C LYS A 49 -2.32 7.04 -5.65
N PHE A 50 -1.90 5.94 -6.28
CA PHE A 50 -0.50 5.53 -6.39
C PHE A 50 -0.02 5.38 -7.83
N GLY A 51 -0.90 5.43 -8.84
CA GLY A 51 -0.56 5.15 -10.23
C GLY A 51 0.39 6.15 -10.89
N ASN A 52 0.61 7.31 -10.27
CA ASN A 52 1.63 8.28 -10.70
C ASN A 52 3.03 7.99 -10.15
N GLN A 53 3.18 6.94 -9.34
CA GLN A 53 4.44 6.53 -8.72
C GLN A 53 4.92 5.22 -9.32
N GLN A 54 6.22 5.03 -9.41
CA GLN A 54 6.79 3.75 -9.85
C GLN A 54 6.69 2.72 -8.73
N GLY A 55 6.17 1.52 -9.05
CA GLY A 55 5.98 0.49 -8.04
C GLY A 55 5.12 -0.69 -8.48
N THR A 56 4.73 -1.49 -7.51
CA THR A 56 3.83 -2.64 -7.67
C THR A 56 2.64 -2.55 -6.72
N ILE A 57 1.51 -3.14 -7.13
CA ILE A 57 0.31 -3.30 -6.30
C ILE A 57 -0.05 -4.78 -6.32
N GLU A 58 -0.13 -5.41 -5.15
CA GLU A 58 -0.57 -6.79 -4.98
C GLU A 58 -1.90 -6.79 -4.21
N ILE A 59 -2.99 -7.23 -4.85
CA ILE A 59 -4.32 -7.30 -4.22
C ILE A 59 -4.54 -8.70 -3.64
N VAL A 60 -4.94 -8.76 -2.38
CA VAL A 60 -5.29 -9.98 -1.66
C VAL A 60 -6.80 -10.10 -1.59
N PHE A 61 -7.31 -11.26 -2.01
CA PHE A 61 -8.73 -11.60 -1.98
C PHE A 61 -9.03 -12.56 -0.82
N LYS A 62 -10.19 -12.40 -0.20
CA LYS A 62 -10.73 -13.28 0.83
C LYS A 62 -12.20 -13.55 0.55
N GLY A 63 -12.56 -14.82 0.38
CA GLY A 63 -13.95 -15.18 0.05
C GLY A 63 -14.42 -14.66 -1.31
N GLY A 64 -13.51 -14.50 -2.27
CA GLY A 64 -13.82 -13.98 -3.62
C GLY A 64 -14.02 -12.46 -3.69
N GLN A 65 -13.75 -11.74 -2.59
CA GLN A 65 -13.83 -10.28 -2.51
C GLN A 65 -12.45 -9.71 -2.14
N PRO A 66 -12.08 -8.51 -2.61
CA PRO A 66 -10.84 -7.88 -2.18
C PRO A 66 -10.85 -7.59 -0.67
N ASP A 67 -9.75 -7.88 0.03
CA ASP A 67 -9.58 -7.58 1.47
C ASP A 67 -8.58 -6.42 1.66
N TYR A 68 -7.40 -6.53 1.07
CA TYR A 68 -6.40 -5.45 1.10
C TYR A 68 -5.40 -5.57 -0.05
N ALA A 69 -4.70 -4.47 -0.31
CA ALA A 69 -3.60 -4.39 -1.24
C ALA A 69 -2.30 -4.04 -0.52
N ILE A 70 -1.19 -4.58 -1.04
CA ILE A 70 0.17 -4.20 -0.68
C ILE A 70 0.74 -3.41 -1.85
N ILE A 71 1.03 -2.14 -1.62
CA ILE A 71 1.62 -1.24 -2.60
C ILE A 71 3.09 -1.10 -2.25
N THR A 72 3.99 -1.39 -3.18
CA THR A 72 5.42 -1.15 -3.02
C THR A 72 5.86 -0.08 -3.99
N LEU A 73 6.21 1.09 -3.47
CA LEU A 73 6.70 2.21 -4.24
C LEU A 73 8.23 2.16 -4.29
N GLU A 74 8.79 2.26 -5.47
CA GLU A 74 10.22 2.44 -5.68
C GLU A 74 10.60 3.89 -5.34
N GLN A 75 11.76 4.08 -4.71
CA GLN A 75 12.31 5.41 -4.49
C GLN A 75 13.42 5.64 -5.51
N GLU A 76 13.29 6.67 -6.33
CA GLU A 76 14.40 7.14 -7.17
C GLU A 76 15.60 7.47 -6.28
N MET A 77 16.78 7.00 -6.69
CA MET A 77 18.06 7.21 -6.01
C MET A 77 18.62 8.60 -6.31
#